data_AF-A0A8W8MCJ3-F1
#
_entry.id   AF-A0A8W8MCJ3-F1
#
_cell.length_a   1.000
_cell.length_b   1.000
_cell.length_c   1.000
_cell.angle_alpha   90.00
_cell.angle_beta   90.00
_cell.angle_gamma   90.00
#
_symmetry.space_group_name_H-M   'P 1'
#
loop_
_entity.id
_entity.type
_entity.pdbx_description
1 polymer ?
#
loop_
_entity_poly.entity_id
_entity_poly.type
_entity_poly.pdbx_seq_one_letter_code
_entity_poly.pdbx_strand_id
1 'polypeptide(L)'
;MELSRYVSRWTTGEQRIITALLYFMFMQGLVRSEFTVNVGSQSTWVNLGDNYTANCNVPGLDALEYITKLRVEWFHNGQQLTSLCEFRSRSPELDQKYSCQLLAPKSNNISLLLTVKNVQKSDVGNLTCKVYEKIMENDKSVRDELVGVKSVPIQITDNKKKGDLKFKCTNSSAIVNNKRHKIVCEVYDVEGIACNKILWKRGDTGEDYSPGSFNNINVTCREITNSKIETTLEILQVTAEYFKTSFSVIYNDPLFQTKEFQLSIPQEYTNSVVALQTSFVLLCSIVLAFIL
;
A
#
# COMPACT_ATOMS: atom_id res chain seq x y z
N MET A 1 34.62 -54.41 -8.60
CA MET A 1 33.86 -55.12 -9.65
C MET A 1 33.13 -56.26 -8.96
N GLU A 2 31.82 -56.36 -8.82
CA GLU A 2 30.65 -55.54 -9.14
C GLU A 2 29.59 -55.87 -8.07
N LEU A 3 29.17 -54.89 -7.27
CA LEU A 3 27.94 -54.96 -6.47
C LEU A 3 26.81 -54.22 -7.21
N SER A 4 26.84 -54.29 -8.55
CA SER A 4 25.98 -53.51 -9.48
C SER A 4 24.84 -54.31 -10.12
N ARG A 5 24.52 -55.53 -9.66
CA ARG A 5 23.60 -56.41 -10.42
C ARG A 5 22.33 -56.87 -9.72
N TYR A 6 21.86 -56.19 -8.68
CA TYR A 6 20.60 -56.58 -8.04
C TYR A 6 19.65 -55.42 -7.72
N VAL A 7 19.40 -54.55 -8.71
CA VAL A 7 18.15 -53.76 -8.76
C VAL A 7 17.69 -53.63 -10.21
N SER A 8 17.35 -54.76 -10.84
CA SER A 8 16.62 -54.70 -12.12
C SER A 8 15.55 -55.78 -12.15
N ARG A 9 14.49 -55.60 -11.37
CA ARG A 9 13.23 -56.28 -11.65
C ARG A 9 12.08 -55.65 -10.87
N TRP A 10 11.13 -55.10 -11.63
CA TRP A 10 9.82 -54.62 -11.21
C TRP A 10 9.79 -53.32 -10.38
N THR A 11 9.83 -52.19 -11.10
CA THR A 11 8.94 -51.08 -10.72
C THR A 11 7.98 -50.88 -11.89
N THR A 12 6.75 -51.36 -11.74
CA THR A 12 5.64 -51.08 -12.66
C THR A 12 5.47 -49.56 -12.77
N GLY A 13 4.96 -49.06 -13.90
CA GLY A 13 4.76 -47.61 -14.11
C GLY A 13 4.03 -46.91 -12.96
N GLU A 14 3.20 -47.65 -12.23
CA GLU A 14 2.51 -47.21 -11.01
C GLU A 14 3.44 -46.87 -9.84
N GLN A 15 4.51 -47.63 -9.60
CA GLN A 15 5.46 -47.32 -8.53
C GLN A 15 6.24 -46.04 -8.82
N ARG A 16 6.58 -45.76 -10.08
CA ARG A 16 7.22 -44.47 -10.45
C ARG A 16 6.28 -43.29 -10.24
N ILE A 17 4.99 -43.46 -10.50
CA ILE A 17 3.97 -42.44 -10.25
C ILE A 17 3.78 -42.22 -8.75
N ILE A 18 3.75 -43.28 -7.94
CA ILE A 18 3.63 -43.19 -6.48
C ILE A 18 4.89 -42.55 -5.87
N THR A 19 6.09 -42.91 -6.32
CA THR A 19 7.32 -42.26 -5.85
C THR A 19 7.39 -40.80 -6.29
N ALA A 20 6.97 -40.48 -7.52
CA ALA A 20 6.89 -39.09 -7.99
C ALA A 20 5.81 -38.28 -7.22
N LEU A 21 4.66 -38.87 -6.90
CA LEU A 21 3.61 -38.25 -6.09
C LEU A 21 4.03 -38.09 -4.63
N LEU A 22 4.71 -39.06 -4.04
CA LEU A 22 5.29 -38.93 -2.70
C LEU A 22 6.39 -37.87 -2.68
N TYR A 23 7.22 -37.79 -3.72
CA TYR A 23 8.20 -36.72 -3.88
C TYR A 23 7.53 -35.36 -4.10
N PHE A 24 6.44 -35.30 -4.87
CA PHE A 24 5.65 -34.08 -5.08
C PHE A 24 4.91 -33.65 -3.80
N MET A 25 4.39 -34.60 -3.01
CA MET A 25 3.80 -34.36 -1.69
C MET A 25 4.86 -33.96 -0.65
N PHE A 26 6.08 -34.52 -0.70
CA PHE A 26 7.22 -34.09 0.12
C PHE A 26 7.70 -32.68 -0.27
N MET A 27 7.67 -32.33 -1.56
CA MET A 27 8.00 -30.98 -2.05
C MET A 27 6.87 -29.96 -1.79
N GLN A 28 5.65 -30.42 -1.52
CA GLN A 28 4.56 -29.59 -0.96
C GLN A 28 4.69 -29.38 0.54
N GLY A 29 5.62 -30.08 1.21
CA GLY A 29 6.11 -29.77 2.55
C GLY A 29 7.02 -28.53 2.61
N LEU A 30 6.99 -27.67 1.58
CA LEU A 30 7.32 -26.26 1.78
C LEU A 30 6.26 -25.71 2.72
N VAL A 31 6.56 -25.76 4.02
CA VAL A 31 5.86 -25.03 5.08
C VAL A 31 5.74 -23.60 4.58
N ARG A 32 4.57 -23.27 4.02
CA ARG A 32 4.20 -21.89 3.75
C ARG A 32 4.16 -21.30 5.13
N SER A 33 5.12 -20.45 5.46
CA SER A 33 5.03 -19.68 6.69
C SER A 33 3.64 -19.05 6.77
N GLU A 34 2.98 -19.18 7.91
CA GLU A 34 1.65 -18.62 8.13
C GLU A 34 1.67 -17.09 8.12
N PHE A 35 2.86 -16.47 8.20
CA PHE A 35 3.00 -15.03 8.24
C PHE A 35 2.93 -14.39 6.85
N THR A 36 2.01 -13.43 6.72
CA THR A 36 1.98 -12.52 5.57
C THR A 36 2.84 -11.31 5.89
N VAL A 37 3.88 -11.03 5.10
CA VAL A 37 4.75 -9.85 5.30
C VAL A 37 4.47 -8.80 4.25
N ASN A 38 4.02 -7.62 4.69
CA ASN A 38 3.73 -6.47 3.85
C ASN A 38 4.78 -5.38 4.08
N VAL A 39 5.46 -4.97 3.02
CA VAL A 39 6.41 -3.84 3.08
C VAL A 39 6.03 -2.82 2.04
N GLY A 40 6.00 -1.57 2.44
CA GLY A 40 5.68 -0.45 1.58
C GLY A 40 6.47 0.79 1.95
N SER A 41 6.44 1.76 1.05
CA SER A 41 6.87 3.13 1.31
C SER A 41 5.79 4.05 0.77
N GLN A 42 5.77 5.28 1.27
CA GLN A 42 4.85 6.28 0.75
C GLN A 42 5.20 6.70 -0.67
N SER A 43 6.44 6.51 -1.10
CA SER A 43 6.97 6.91 -2.39
C SER A 43 8.27 6.13 -2.69
N THR A 44 8.59 5.93 -3.98
CA THR A 44 9.90 5.43 -4.45
C THR A 44 10.88 6.58 -4.66
N TRP A 45 10.39 7.73 -5.13
CA TRP A 45 11.18 8.89 -5.51
C TRP A 45 11.24 9.92 -4.38
N VAL A 46 12.44 10.35 -4.00
CA VAL A 46 12.65 11.32 -2.93
C VAL A 46 13.61 12.42 -3.37
N ASN A 47 13.34 13.66 -2.96
CA ASN A 47 14.28 14.75 -3.20
C ASN A 47 15.47 14.64 -2.25
N LEU A 48 16.62 15.16 -2.68
CA LEU A 48 17.75 15.37 -1.78
C LEU A 48 17.33 16.25 -0.59
N GLY A 49 17.72 15.85 0.61
CA GLY A 49 17.40 16.54 1.85
C GLY A 49 16.08 16.14 2.51
N ASP A 50 15.15 15.51 1.77
CA ASP A 50 13.90 15.02 2.34
C ASP A 50 14.12 13.76 3.18
N ASN A 51 13.13 13.40 4.00
CA ASN A 51 13.10 12.12 4.70
C ASN A 51 12.37 11.07 3.85
N TYR A 52 12.88 9.84 3.86
CA TYR A 52 12.25 8.69 3.23
C TYR A 52 11.79 7.71 4.31
N THR A 53 10.53 7.26 4.25
CA THR A 53 9.95 6.37 5.25
C THR A 53 9.36 5.13 4.59
N ALA A 54 9.73 3.96 5.14
CA ALA A 54 9.16 2.67 4.79
C ALA A 54 8.53 2.00 6.00
N ASN A 55 7.54 1.16 5.75
CA ASN A 55 6.86 0.37 6.75
C ASN A 55 7.03 -1.12 6.48
N CYS A 56 7.14 -1.90 7.56
CA CYS A 56 7.13 -3.36 7.52
C CYS A 56 6.06 -3.86 8.48
N ASN A 57 4.96 -4.34 7.91
CA ASN A 57 3.76 -4.76 8.62
C ASN A 57 3.60 -6.28 8.53
N VAL A 58 3.35 -6.92 9.68
CA VAL A 58 2.94 -8.32 9.76
C VAL A 58 1.57 -8.33 10.43
N PRO A 59 0.48 -8.48 9.65
CA PRO A 59 -0.87 -8.41 10.18
C PRO A 59 -1.24 -9.68 10.95
N GLY A 60 -2.22 -9.56 11.84
CA GLY A 60 -2.80 -10.71 12.55
C GLY A 60 -2.11 -11.09 13.86
N LEU A 61 -1.14 -10.30 14.32
CA LEU A 61 -0.43 -10.50 15.59
C LEU A 61 -0.64 -9.33 16.53
N ASP A 62 -0.87 -9.64 17.81
CA ASP A 62 -0.83 -8.62 18.86
C ASP A 62 0.62 -8.22 19.22
N ALA A 63 0.77 -7.23 20.11
CA ALA A 63 2.07 -6.68 20.50
C ALA A 63 3.00 -7.66 21.19
N LEU A 64 2.45 -8.51 22.04
CA LEU A 64 3.25 -9.48 22.75
C LEU A 64 3.67 -10.59 21.82
N GLU A 65 2.74 -11.11 21.01
CA GLU A 65 3.03 -12.14 20.02
C GLU A 65 4.04 -11.67 18.99
N TYR A 66 3.95 -10.44 18.51
CA TYR A 66 4.90 -9.89 17.55
C TYR A 66 6.33 -9.90 18.09
N ILE A 67 6.52 -9.41 19.31
CA ILE A 67 7.87 -9.30 19.91
C ILE A 67 8.41 -10.69 20.30
N THR A 68 7.54 -11.59 20.76
CA THR A 68 7.94 -12.92 21.23
C THR A 68 8.13 -13.94 20.10
N LYS A 69 7.28 -13.91 19.08
CA LYS A 69 7.32 -14.86 17.94
C LYS A 69 8.17 -14.38 16.78
N LEU A 70 8.36 -13.06 16.61
CA LEU A 70 9.09 -12.54 15.45
C LEU A 70 10.39 -11.83 15.82
N ARG A 71 11.30 -11.84 14.86
CA ARG A 71 12.46 -10.96 14.77
C ARG A 71 12.39 -10.23 13.44
N VAL A 72 12.33 -8.90 13.49
CA VAL A 72 12.22 -8.08 12.30
C VAL A 72 13.45 -7.22 12.16
N GLU A 73 14.12 -7.33 11.03
CA GLU A 73 15.38 -6.66 10.77
C GLU A 73 15.27 -5.75 9.55
N TRP A 74 15.83 -4.55 9.67
CA TRP A 74 15.99 -3.66 8.54
C TRP A 74 17.41 -3.68 8.01
N PHE A 75 17.52 -3.66 6.69
CA PHE A 75 18.77 -3.54 5.96
C PHE A 75 18.67 -2.37 4.98
N HIS A 76 19.77 -1.64 4.81
CA HIS A 76 19.92 -0.65 3.75
C HIS A 76 21.11 -1.06 2.89
N ASN A 77 20.87 -1.31 1.59
CA ASN A 77 21.90 -1.74 0.64
C ASN A 77 22.71 -2.96 1.12
N GLY A 78 22.04 -3.90 1.79
CA GLY A 78 22.64 -5.13 2.32
C GLY A 78 23.30 -4.97 3.70
N GLN A 79 23.50 -3.75 4.20
CA GLN A 79 23.99 -3.51 5.56
C GLN A 79 22.82 -3.59 6.55
N GLN A 80 22.95 -4.43 7.58
CA GLN A 80 21.97 -4.52 8.65
C GLN A 80 21.99 -3.26 9.53
N LEU A 81 20.81 -2.69 9.78
CA LEU A 81 20.63 -1.49 10.60
C LEU A 81 20.10 -1.84 11.99
N THR A 82 18.95 -2.53 12.04
CA THR A 82 18.20 -2.77 13.28
C THR A 82 17.74 -4.22 13.42
N SER A 83 17.39 -4.57 14.66
CA SER A 83 16.57 -5.73 15.00
C SER A 83 15.48 -5.25 15.95
N LEU A 84 14.20 -5.41 15.59
CA LEU A 84 13.04 -4.87 16.32
C LEU A 84 13.17 -3.39 16.69
N CYS A 85 13.63 -2.57 15.74
CA CYS A 85 13.96 -1.15 15.95
C CYS A 85 15.08 -0.83 16.95
N GLU A 86 15.76 -1.84 17.49
CA GLU A 86 17.01 -1.63 18.22
C GLU A 86 18.18 -1.58 17.23
N PHE A 87 18.93 -0.48 17.24
CA PHE A 87 20.11 -0.33 16.39
C PHE A 87 21.24 -1.24 16.88
N ARG A 88 21.76 -2.09 15.97
CA ARG A 88 22.77 -3.10 16.30
C ARG A 88 24.09 -2.50 16.75
N SER A 89 24.41 -1.32 16.23
CA SER A 89 25.54 -0.50 16.66
C SER A 89 24.98 0.84 17.10
N ARG A 90 25.01 1.14 18.41
CA ARG A 90 24.77 2.51 18.91
C ARG A 90 25.93 3.39 18.49
N SER A 91 25.93 3.78 17.23
CA SER A 91 26.78 4.86 16.72
C SER A 91 25.91 6.10 16.59
N PRO A 92 26.38 7.28 17.05
CA PRO A 92 25.65 8.53 16.85
C PRO A 92 25.30 8.79 15.39
N GLU A 93 26.14 8.31 14.46
CA GLU A 93 25.94 8.43 13.01
C GLU A 93 24.70 7.67 12.53
N LEU A 94 24.46 6.45 13.03
CA LEU A 94 23.26 5.68 12.70
C LEU A 94 21.99 6.35 13.25
N ASP A 95 22.02 6.89 14.47
CA ASP A 95 20.87 7.55 15.09
C ASP A 95 20.55 8.91 14.43
N GLN A 96 21.58 9.59 13.93
CA GLN A 96 21.42 10.80 13.12
C GLN A 96 20.87 10.48 11.72
N LYS A 97 21.29 9.36 11.13
CA LYS A 97 20.88 8.99 9.77
C LYS A 97 19.53 8.29 9.70
N TYR A 98 19.18 7.49 10.70
CA TYR A 98 17.98 6.68 10.70
C TYR A 98 17.12 6.95 11.94
N SER A 99 15.85 6.60 11.85
CA SER A 99 14.99 6.42 13.04
C SER A 99 14.05 5.26 12.79
N CYS A 100 13.86 4.43 13.80
CA CYS A 100 12.94 3.30 13.74
C CYS A 100 11.88 3.45 14.83
N GLN A 101 10.62 3.24 14.47
CA GLN A 101 9.49 3.33 15.37
C GLN A 101 8.61 2.10 15.25
N LEU A 102 8.18 1.57 16.39
CA LEU A 102 7.14 0.54 16.45
C LEU A 102 5.78 1.23 16.51
N LEU A 103 4.96 1.05 15.47
CA LEU A 103 3.58 1.53 15.46
C LEU A 103 2.62 0.38 15.73
N ALA A 104 1.71 0.59 16.68
CA ALA A 104 0.61 -0.31 16.99
C ALA A 104 -0.73 0.46 16.85
N PRO A 105 -1.26 0.65 15.63
CA PRO A 105 -2.37 1.57 15.35
C PRO A 105 -3.75 1.16 15.91
N LYS A 106 -3.82 0.16 16.80
CA LYS A 106 -4.99 -0.63 17.27
C LYS A 106 -5.34 -1.83 16.38
N SER A 107 -5.85 -2.89 17.03
CA SER A 107 -6.20 -4.23 16.51
C SER A 107 -5.10 -4.97 15.74
N ASN A 108 -4.22 -5.68 16.48
CA ASN A 108 -3.34 -6.77 15.99
C ASN A 108 -2.63 -6.52 14.66
N ASN A 109 -2.20 -5.28 14.44
CA ASN A 109 -1.49 -4.84 13.25
C ASN A 109 -0.30 -4.02 13.72
N ILE A 110 0.88 -4.60 13.63
CA ILE A 110 2.10 -3.98 14.11
C ILE A 110 3.01 -3.74 12.94
N SER A 111 3.44 -2.49 12.86
CA SER A 111 4.24 -1.99 11.77
C SER A 111 5.51 -1.38 12.31
N LEU A 112 6.66 -1.84 11.81
CA LEU A 112 7.92 -1.15 12.03
C LEU A 112 8.11 -0.10 10.95
N LEU A 113 8.19 1.15 11.37
CA LEU A 113 8.48 2.27 10.51
C LEU A 113 9.97 2.57 10.58
N LEU A 114 10.67 2.49 9.45
CA LEU A 114 12.05 2.95 9.34
C LEU A 114 12.11 4.19 8.46
N THR A 115 12.72 5.24 8.99
CA THR A 115 12.95 6.50 8.29
C THR A 115 14.43 6.71 8.05
N VAL A 116 14.80 6.97 6.80
CA VAL A 116 16.09 7.50 6.39
C VAL A 116 15.98 9.03 6.38
N LYS A 117 16.75 9.70 7.22
CA LYS A 117 16.72 11.15 7.37
C LYS A 117 17.65 11.82 6.37
N ASN A 118 17.28 13.02 5.91
CA ASN A 118 18.12 13.88 5.07
C ASN A 118 18.78 13.09 3.92
N VAL A 119 17.97 12.56 3.01
CA VAL A 119 18.41 11.65 1.94
C VAL A 119 19.48 12.31 1.07
N GLN A 120 20.55 11.55 0.79
CA GLN A 120 21.72 11.91 0.00
C GLN A 120 21.89 10.92 -1.16
N LYS A 121 22.69 11.28 -2.17
CA LYS A 121 22.96 10.41 -3.33
C LYS A 121 23.49 9.02 -2.98
N SER A 122 24.23 8.90 -1.88
CA SER A 122 24.74 7.63 -1.36
C SER A 122 23.66 6.68 -0.83
N ASP A 123 22.45 7.18 -0.58
CA ASP A 123 21.33 6.39 -0.05
C ASP A 123 20.49 5.73 -1.16
N VAL A 124 20.81 5.95 -2.44
CA VAL A 124 20.14 5.27 -3.54
C VAL A 124 20.33 3.76 -3.40
N GLY A 125 19.25 3.02 -3.59
CA GLY A 125 19.26 1.57 -3.55
C GLY A 125 18.00 1.01 -2.91
N ASN A 126 18.14 0.06 -1.98
CA ASN A 126 17.02 -0.67 -1.43
C ASN A 126 17.02 -0.68 0.10
N LEU A 127 15.86 -0.38 0.65
CA LEU A 127 15.56 -0.63 2.05
C LEU A 127 14.80 -1.96 2.15
N THR A 128 15.37 -2.93 2.86
CA THR A 128 14.89 -4.31 2.91
C THR A 128 14.47 -4.67 4.32
N CYS A 129 13.23 -5.13 4.48
CA CYS A 129 12.78 -5.75 5.72
C CYS A 129 12.90 -7.27 5.59
N LYS A 130 13.54 -7.89 6.58
CA LYS A 130 13.55 -9.34 6.76
C LYS A 130 12.80 -9.69 8.03
N VAL A 131 11.87 -10.62 7.93
CA VAL A 131 11.08 -11.12 9.05
C VAL A 131 11.45 -12.58 9.26
N TYR A 132 11.82 -12.89 10.49
CA TYR A 132 12.10 -14.23 10.94
C TYR A 132 11.10 -14.65 12.01
N GLU A 133 10.64 -15.89 11.94
CA GLU A 133 9.88 -16.55 12.99
C GLU A 133 10.86 -17.22 13.97
N LYS A 134 10.66 -16.96 15.26
CA LYS A 134 11.40 -17.59 16.35
C LYS A 134 10.74 -18.94 16.64
N ILE A 135 11.44 -20.01 16.32
CA ILE A 135 10.99 -21.36 16.65
C ILE A 135 11.34 -21.65 18.11
N MET A 136 10.29 -21.85 18.90
CA MET A 136 10.38 -22.08 20.34
C MET A 136 10.32 -23.59 20.64
N GLU A 137 11.27 -24.09 21.42
CA GLU A 137 11.19 -25.43 22.03
C GLU A 137 11.36 -25.28 23.54
N ASN A 138 10.43 -25.83 24.33
CA ASN A 138 10.42 -25.68 25.79
C ASN A 138 10.59 -24.22 26.26
N ASP A 139 9.84 -23.30 25.65
CA ASP A 139 9.85 -21.85 25.91
C ASP A 139 11.19 -21.14 25.68
N LYS A 140 12.12 -21.77 24.94
CA LYS A 140 13.38 -21.16 24.51
C LYS A 140 13.40 -21.03 23.00
N SER A 141 13.83 -19.87 22.50
CA SER A 141 14.12 -19.73 21.07
C SER A 141 15.34 -20.58 20.73
N VAL A 142 15.15 -21.54 19.82
CA VAL A 142 16.19 -22.47 19.38
C VAL A 142 16.76 -22.07 18.03
N ARG A 143 15.92 -21.48 17.16
CA ARG A 143 16.32 -21.01 15.83
C ARG A 143 15.36 -19.93 15.31
N ASP A 144 15.87 -19.13 14.40
CA ASP A 144 15.09 -18.15 13.64
C ASP A 144 14.92 -18.67 12.20
N GLU A 145 13.69 -18.77 11.70
CA GLU A 145 13.37 -19.19 10.33
C GLU A 145 12.93 -17.98 9.50
N LEU A 146 13.49 -17.80 8.31
CA LEU A 146 13.17 -16.64 7.46
C LEU A 146 11.80 -16.83 6.81
N VAL A 147 10.84 -16.00 7.19
CA VAL A 147 9.45 -16.10 6.73
C VAL A 147 9.03 -15.03 5.73
N GLY A 148 9.78 -13.93 5.65
CA GLY A 148 9.53 -12.91 4.64
C GLY A 148 10.71 -12.01 4.36
N VAL A 149 10.90 -11.68 3.08
CA VAL A 149 11.84 -10.67 2.61
C VAL A 149 11.13 -9.80 1.58
N LYS A 150 11.12 -8.50 1.83
CA LYS A 150 10.60 -7.51 0.89
C LYS A 150 11.45 -6.25 0.95
N SER A 151 11.58 -5.60 -0.20
CA SER A 151 12.41 -4.41 -0.36
C SER A 151 11.60 -3.30 -1.01
N VAL A 152 11.88 -2.06 -0.60
CA VAL A 152 11.38 -0.86 -1.26
C VAL A 152 12.57 -0.05 -1.79
N PRO A 153 12.50 0.43 -3.04
CA PRO A 153 13.57 1.21 -3.64
C PRO A 153 13.57 2.65 -3.13
N ILE A 154 14.78 3.18 -2.88
CA ILE A 154 15.04 4.61 -2.69
C ILE A 154 15.66 5.12 -3.98
N GLN A 155 14.95 5.99 -4.69
CA GLN A 155 15.42 6.65 -5.90
C GLN A 155 15.42 8.16 -5.69
N ILE A 156 16.42 8.83 -6.28
CA ILE A 156 16.59 10.27 -6.11
C ILE A 156 16.26 10.99 -7.41
N THR A 157 15.51 12.07 -7.27
CA THR A 157 15.27 12.99 -8.37
C THR A 157 16.39 14.03 -8.43
N ASP A 158 17.36 13.79 -9.31
CA ASP A 158 18.57 14.62 -9.44
C ASP A 158 18.41 15.82 -10.38
N ASN A 159 17.48 15.76 -11.34
CA ASN A 159 17.27 16.80 -12.34
C ASN A 159 15.82 17.27 -12.32
N LYS A 160 15.64 18.58 -12.20
CA LYS A 160 14.32 19.23 -12.16
C LYS A 160 14.20 20.13 -13.37
N LYS A 161 13.42 19.70 -14.36
CA LYS A 161 12.89 20.66 -15.32
C LYS A 161 11.83 21.48 -14.61
N LYS A 162 12.00 22.81 -14.60
CA LYS A 162 10.93 23.76 -14.26
C LYS A 162 9.83 23.61 -15.30
N GLY A 163 8.89 22.70 -15.04
CA GLY A 163 7.63 22.57 -15.75
C GLY A 163 6.49 23.08 -14.88
N ASP A 164 5.35 23.38 -15.50
CA ASP A 164 4.12 23.65 -14.78
C ASP A 164 3.46 22.32 -14.43
N LEU A 165 3.29 22.07 -13.12
CA LEU A 165 2.59 20.90 -12.62
C LEU A 165 1.14 20.90 -13.10
N LYS A 166 0.71 19.82 -13.74
CA LYS A 166 -0.66 19.67 -14.25
C LYS A 166 -1.43 18.62 -13.49
N PHE A 167 -2.74 18.86 -13.39
CA PHE A 167 -3.69 17.97 -12.78
C PHE A 167 -4.73 17.55 -13.82
N LYS A 168 -5.07 16.27 -13.85
CA LYS A 168 -6.19 15.76 -14.64
C LYS A 168 -6.98 14.79 -13.78
N CYS A 169 -8.19 15.17 -13.44
CA CYS A 169 -9.03 14.38 -12.55
C CYS A 169 -10.26 13.83 -13.26
N THR A 170 -10.61 12.59 -12.96
CA THR A 170 -11.80 11.91 -13.44
C THR A 170 -12.61 11.42 -12.25
N ASN A 171 -13.92 11.62 -12.33
CA ASN A 171 -14.85 11.08 -11.36
C ASN A 171 -15.41 9.76 -11.90
N SER A 172 -14.68 8.67 -11.68
CA SER A 172 -15.01 7.37 -12.25
C SER A 172 -16.20 6.66 -11.58
N SER A 173 -16.85 7.28 -10.58
CA SER A 173 -17.71 6.50 -9.65
C SER A 173 -18.92 7.29 -9.11
N ALA A 174 -19.75 7.79 -10.02
CA ALA A 174 -21.17 8.02 -9.74
C ALA A 174 -22.02 6.73 -9.92
N ILE A 175 -21.44 5.60 -10.35
CA ILE A 175 -22.20 4.45 -10.93
C ILE A 175 -21.80 3.09 -10.31
N VAL A 176 -21.50 3.02 -9.01
CA VAL A 176 -21.37 1.71 -8.32
C VAL A 176 -22.26 1.69 -7.08
N ASN A 177 -23.57 1.50 -7.32
CA ASN A 177 -24.59 1.19 -6.31
C ASN A 177 -24.79 2.20 -5.16
N ASN A 178 -24.53 3.49 -5.35
CA ASN A 178 -24.70 4.56 -4.32
C ASN A 178 -23.96 4.31 -2.99
N LYS A 179 -23.01 3.37 -2.94
CA LYS A 179 -22.28 3.02 -1.70
C LYS A 179 -20.84 3.52 -1.69
N ARG A 180 -20.24 3.72 -2.86
CA ARG A 180 -18.84 4.09 -3.00
C ARG A 180 -18.65 5.22 -4.00
N HIS A 181 -17.88 6.24 -3.62
CA HIS A 181 -17.47 7.33 -4.49
C HIS A 181 -15.96 7.29 -4.65
N LYS A 182 -15.47 7.37 -5.88
CA LYS A 182 -14.03 7.30 -6.14
C LYS A 182 -13.66 8.31 -7.21
N ILE A 183 -12.74 9.20 -6.84
CA ILE A 183 -12.16 10.26 -7.66
C ILE A 183 -10.71 9.89 -7.92
N VAL A 184 -10.30 9.93 -9.17
CA VAL A 184 -8.92 9.64 -9.59
C VAL A 184 -8.32 10.89 -10.19
N CYS A 185 -7.11 11.25 -9.79
CA CYS A 185 -6.36 12.39 -10.29
C CYS A 185 -4.96 11.97 -10.73
N GLU A 186 -4.59 12.38 -11.93
CA GLU A 186 -3.22 12.31 -12.43
C GLU A 186 -2.52 13.64 -12.14
N VAL A 187 -1.30 13.57 -11.59
CA VAL A 187 -0.42 14.73 -11.42
C VAL A 187 0.84 14.48 -12.25
N TYR A 188 1.15 15.37 -13.18
CA TYR A 188 2.13 15.10 -14.24
C TYR A 188 2.83 16.37 -14.77
N ASP A 189 3.71 16.17 -15.77
CA ASP A 189 4.50 17.17 -16.52
C ASP A 189 5.70 17.79 -15.78
N VAL A 190 6.07 17.27 -14.61
CA VAL A 190 7.25 17.70 -13.85
C VAL A 190 8.05 16.47 -13.39
N GLU A 191 9.37 16.49 -13.48
CA GLU A 191 10.22 15.42 -12.96
C GLU A 191 10.35 15.50 -11.43
N GLY A 192 10.30 14.35 -10.76
CA GLY A 192 10.42 14.24 -9.31
C GLY A 192 9.11 14.34 -8.55
N ILE A 193 7.99 14.09 -9.23
CA ILE A 193 6.70 14.01 -8.56
C ILE A 193 6.67 12.73 -7.72
N ALA A 194 6.34 12.89 -6.45
CA ALA A 194 6.38 11.82 -5.47
C ALA A 194 5.09 11.76 -4.64
N CYS A 195 4.65 10.56 -4.28
CA CYS A 195 3.40 10.34 -3.57
C CYS A 195 3.38 10.89 -2.14
N ASN A 196 4.54 11.03 -1.49
CA ASN A 196 4.66 11.62 -0.15
C ASN A 196 4.45 13.15 -0.13
N LYS A 197 4.29 13.79 -1.29
CA LYS A 197 3.99 15.22 -1.44
C LYS A 197 2.51 15.50 -1.72
N ILE A 198 1.69 14.46 -1.84
CA ILE A 198 0.25 14.59 -2.12
C ILE A 198 -0.56 14.65 -0.84
N LEU A 199 -1.52 15.57 -0.83
CA LEU A 199 -2.59 15.65 0.16
C LEU A 199 -3.93 15.81 -0.56
N TRP A 200 -4.97 15.23 0.00
CA TRP A 200 -6.34 15.47 -0.38
C TRP A 200 -7.01 16.32 0.69
N LYS A 201 -7.62 17.44 0.31
CA LYS A 201 -8.28 18.32 1.26
C LYS A 201 -9.79 18.29 1.06
N ARG A 202 -10.50 18.23 2.18
CA ARG A 202 -11.95 18.33 2.24
C ARG A 202 -12.37 19.81 2.34
N GLY A 203 -13.24 20.28 1.47
CA GLY A 203 -13.54 21.71 1.35
C GLY A 203 -14.43 22.29 2.45
N ASP A 204 -15.28 21.46 3.09
CA ASP A 204 -16.19 21.87 4.16
C ASP A 204 -15.52 21.91 5.55
N THR A 205 -14.66 20.95 5.86
CA THR A 205 -13.95 20.86 7.15
C THR A 205 -12.53 21.39 7.10
N GLY A 206 -11.92 21.46 5.91
CA GLY A 206 -10.50 21.79 5.74
C GLY A 206 -9.54 20.66 6.15
N GLU A 207 -10.06 19.46 6.43
CA GLU A 207 -9.24 18.30 6.79
C GLU A 207 -8.36 17.84 5.62
N ASP A 208 -7.09 17.57 5.92
CA ASP A 208 -6.12 17.04 4.96
C ASP A 208 -5.92 15.53 5.17
N TYR A 209 -5.92 14.77 4.08
CA TYR A 209 -5.71 13.33 4.03
C TYR A 209 -4.48 13.01 3.17
N SER A 210 -3.44 12.49 3.80
CA SER A 210 -2.29 11.88 3.10
C SER A 210 -2.65 10.47 2.61
N PRO A 211 -1.88 9.87 1.67
CA PRO A 211 -2.09 8.48 1.28
C PRO A 211 -2.14 7.52 2.48
N GLY A 212 -3.25 6.80 2.61
CA GLY A 212 -3.58 5.99 3.78
C GLY A 212 -5.08 5.69 3.89
N SER A 213 -5.44 4.87 4.88
CA SER A 213 -6.83 4.53 5.17
C SER A 213 -7.31 5.24 6.44
N PHE A 214 -8.44 5.93 6.32
CA PHE A 214 -9.16 6.65 7.36
C PHE A 214 -10.58 6.04 7.49
N ASN A 215 -11.31 6.36 8.56
CA ASN A 215 -12.58 5.69 8.92
C ASN A 215 -13.51 5.35 7.74
N ASN A 216 -13.79 6.33 6.87
CA ASN A 216 -14.67 6.16 5.70
C ASN A 216 -14.04 6.65 4.39
N ILE A 217 -12.77 7.08 4.44
CA ILE A 217 -12.01 7.64 3.33
C ILE A 217 -10.74 6.83 3.18
N ASN A 218 -10.44 6.42 1.95
CA ASN A 218 -9.22 5.74 1.58
C ASN A 218 -8.52 6.56 0.50
N VAL A 219 -7.31 7.01 0.78
CA VAL A 219 -6.47 7.74 -0.18
C VAL A 219 -5.36 6.81 -0.63
N THR A 220 -5.25 6.61 -1.93
CA THR A 220 -4.12 5.87 -2.51
C THR A 220 -3.33 6.77 -3.43
N CYS A 221 -2.04 6.48 -3.56
CA CYS A 221 -1.18 7.14 -4.53
C CYS A 221 -0.24 6.10 -5.14
N ARG A 222 -0.09 6.18 -6.45
CA ARG A 222 0.74 5.28 -7.24
C ARG A 222 1.62 6.10 -8.16
N GLU A 223 2.91 5.82 -8.11
CA GLU A 223 3.89 6.42 -9.02
C GLU A 223 3.87 5.62 -10.33
N ILE A 224 3.53 6.28 -11.43
CA ILE A 224 3.47 5.67 -12.76
C ILE A 224 4.84 5.81 -13.43
N THR A 225 5.42 7.00 -13.36
CA THR A 225 6.77 7.33 -13.79
C THR A 225 7.36 8.36 -12.84
N ASN A 226 8.62 8.73 -13.00
CA ASN A 226 9.24 9.83 -12.25
C ASN A 226 8.60 11.21 -12.52
N SER A 227 7.74 11.33 -13.54
CA SER A 227 7.05 12.57 -13.90
C SER A 227 5.53 12.45 -13.98
N LYS A 228 4.98 11.36 -13.43
CA LYS A 228 3.54 11.13 -13.39
C LYS A 228 3.18 10.23 -12.23
N ILE A 229 2.24 10.68 -11.42
CA ILE A 229 1.58 9.89 -10.39
C ILE A 229 0.07 9.84 -10.64
N GLU A 230 -0.56 8.84 -10.06
CA GLU A 230 -2.01 8.71 -9.97
C GLU A 230 -2.38 8.66 -8.50
N THR A 231 -3.26 9.55 -8.06
CA THR A 231 -3.81 9.53 -6.71
C THR A 231 -5.31 9.37 -6.75
N THR A 232 -5.85 8.60 -5.82
CA THR A 232 -7.26 8.27 -5.74
C THR A 232 -7.78 8.58 -4.35
N LEU A 233 -8.90 9.30 -4.29
CA LEU A 233 -9.74 9.42 -3.11
C LEU A 233 -10.94 8.47 -3.26
N GLU A 234 -11.13 7.57 -2.31
CA GLU A 234 -12.24 6.63 -2.25
C GLU A 234 -13.04 6.82 -0.95
N ILE A 235 -14.35 7.00 -1.06
CA ILE A 235 -15.29 7.15 0.05
C ILE A 235 -16.15 5.89 0.09
N LEU A 236 -16.08 5.13 1.18
CA LEU A 236 -16.65 3.78 1.28
C LEU A 236 -18.12 3.73 1.73
N GLN A 237 -18.63 4.82 2.31
CA GLN A 237 -20.01 4.96 2.79
C GLN A 237 -20.56 6.33 2.40
N VAL A 238 -20.97 6.45 1.15
CA VAL A 238 -21.37 7.73 0.58
C VAL A 238 -22.75 8.14 1.09
N THR A 239 -22.83 9.29 1.73
CA THR A 239 -24.06 10.03 2.01
C THR A 239 -24.31 11.08 0.93
N ALA A 240 -25.54 11.59 0.84
CA ALA A 240 -25.88 12.69 -0.09
C ALA A 240 -25.02 13.96 0.11
N GLU A 241 -24.43 14.14 1.29
CA GLU A 241 -23.57 15.26 1.64
C GLU A 241 -22.21 15.18 0.92
N TYR A 242 -21.62 13.98 0.78
CA TYR A 242 -20.33 13.80 0.09
C TYR A 242 -20.37 14.14 -1.40
N PHE A 243 -21.54 14.11 -2.03
CA PHE A 243 -21.73 14.58 -3.41
C PHE A 243 -21.81 16.11 -3.51
N LYS A 244 -21.98 16.82 -2.39
CA LYS A 244 -22.02 18.29 -2.30
C LYS A 244 -20.70 18.85 -1.78
N THR A 245 -19.94 18.07 -1.02
CA THR A 245 -18.62 18.44 -0.52
C THR A 245 -17.63 18.62 -1.68
N SER A 246 -16.98 19.78 -1.76
CA SER A 246 -15.84 19.98 -2.64
C SER A 246 -14.61 19.29 -2.08
N PHE A 247 -13.77 18.79 -2.97
CA PHE A 247 -12.46 18.23 -2.61
C PHE A 247 -11.39 18.92 -3.43
N SER A 248 -10.17 18.96 -2.91
CA SER A 248 -9.01 19.39 -3.69
C SER A 248 -7.86 18.43 -3.55
N VAL A 249 -7.06 18.35 -4.61
CA VAL A 249 -5.77 17.66 -4.57
C VAL A 249 -4.69 18.72 -4.44
N ILE A 250 -3.86 18.57 -3.42
CA ILE A 250 -2.75 19.46 -3.13
C ILE A 250 -1.46 18.70 -3.39
N TYR A 251 -0.60 19.27 -4.22
CA TYR A 251 0.79 18.88 -4.32
C TYR A 251 1.63 19.89 -3.53
N ASN A 252 2.19 19.44 -2.42
CA ASN A 252 2.95 20.29 -1.51
C ASN A 252 4.43 19.92 -1.54
N ASP A 253 5.19 20.62 -2.37
CA ASP A 253 6.64 20.50 -2.42
C ASP A 253 7.26 21.90 -2.29
N PRO A 254 8.14 22.14 -1.29
CA PRO A 254 8.84 23.41 -1.13
C PRO A 254 9.55 23.91 -2.40
N LEU A 255 9.88 22.99 -3.30
CA LEU A 255 10.63 23.25 -4.53
C LEU A 255 9.73 23.65 -5.70
N PHE A 256 8.47 23.20 -5.71
CA PHE A 256 7.49 23.49 -6.78
C PHE A 256 6.38 24.46 -6.34
N GLN A 257 6.45 24.94 -5.09
CA GLN A 257 5.39 25.63 -4.37
C GLN A 257 4.16 24.72 -4.18
N THR A 258 3.36 25.05 -3.18
CA THR A 258 2.10 24.36 -2.98
C THR A 258 1.16 24.67 -4.14
N LYS A 259 0.70 23.64 -4.85
CA LYS A 259 -0.31 23.74 -5.91
C LYS A 259 -1.55 23.00 -5.47
N GLU A 260 -2.70 23.65 -5.56
CA GLU A 260 -4.00 23.08 -5.20
C GLU A 260 -4.91 23.07 -6.42
N PHE A 261 -5.47 21.91 -6.72
CA PHE A 261 -6.47 21.74 -7.77
C PHE A 261 -7.83 21.42 -7.14
N GLN A 262 -8.75 22.37 -7.25
CA GLN A 262 -10.11 22.22 -6.76
C GLN A 262 -10.93 21.34 -7.70
N LEU A 263 -11.65 20.37 -7.14
CA LEU A 263 -12.56 19.50 -7.86
C LEU A 263 -13.98 20.03 -7.74
N SER A 264 -14.60 20.30 -8.89
CA SER A 264 -16.04 20.46 -8.97
C SER A 264 -16.65 19.10 -9.28
N ILE A 265 -17.33 18.49 -8.30
CA ILE A 265 -18.09 17.24 -8.53
C ILE A 265 -19.32 17.61 -9.37
N PRO A 266 -19.49 17.07 -10.60
CA PRO A 266 -20.72 17.27 -11.34
C PRO A 266 -21.84 16.55 -10.59
N GLN A 267 -22.86 17.28 -10.15
CA GLN A 267 -24.10 16.68 -9.67
C GLN A 267 -24.87 16.11 -10.87
N GLU A 268 -24.72 14.82 -11.16
CA GLU A 268 -25.77 14.10 -11.88
C GLU A 268 -26.88 13.72 -10.88
N TYR A 269 -27.75 14.68 -10.59
CA TYR A 269 -29.04 14.40 -9.97
C TYR A 269 -29.97 13.76 -11.03
N THR A 270 -29.78 12.48 -11.36
CA THR A 270 -30.87 11.73 -11.99
C THR A 270 -31.90 11.40 -10.91
N ASN A 271 -32.80 12.36 -10.64
CA ASN A 271 -34.04 12.10 -9.90
C ASN A 271 -34.94 11.18 -10.73
N SER A 272 -34.62 9.88 -10.73
CA SER A 272 -35.44 8.83 -11.36
C SER A 272 -36.86 8.76 -10.77
N VAL A 273 -37.06 9.28 -9.56
CA VAL A 273 -38.36 9.33 -8.87
C VAL A 273 -39.31 10.37 -9.48
N VAL A 274 -38.79 11.53 -9.93
CA VAL A 274 -39.64 12.60 -10.50
C VAL A 274 -40.08 12.24 -11.92
N ALA A 275 -39.22 11.58 -12.70
CA ALA A 275 -39.57 11.09 -14.03
C ALA A 275 -40.61 9.95 -13.99
N LEU A 276 -40.60 9.12 -12.94
CA LEU A 276 -41.61 8.08 -12.74
C LEU A 276 -42.95 8.68 -12.30
N GLN A 277 -42.94 9.72 -11.46
CA GLN A 277 -44.16 10.40 -11.02
C GLN A 277 -44.87 11.14 -12.17
N THR A 278 -44.13 11.83 -13.04
CA THR A 278 -44.72 12.52 -14.19
C THR A 278 -45.26 11.57 -15.25
N SER A 279 -44.60 10.43 -15.47
CA SER A 279 -45.09 9.41 -16.41
C SER A 279 -46.30 8.63 -15.89
N PHE A 280 -46.39 8.35 -14.57
CA PHE A 280 -47.58 7.75 -13.97
C PHE A 280 -48.79 8.69 -13.99
N VAL A 281 -48.61 9.99 -13.75
CA VAL A 281 -49.69 10.97 -13.87
C VAL A 281 -50.18 11.05 -15.32
N LEU A 282 -49.27 11.07 -16.30
CA LEU A 282 -49.64 11.08 -17.72
C LEU A 282 -50.42 9.83 -18.13
N LEU A 283 -49.97 8.64 -17.70
CA LEU A 283 -50.64 7.36 -17.98
C LEU A 283 -52.02 7.27 -17.32
N CYS A 284 -52.16 7.72 -16.07
CA CYS A 284 -53.46 7.77 -15.39
C CYS A 284 -54.43 8.76 -16.08
N SER A 285 -53.94 9.91 -16.55
CA SER A 285 -54.78 10.87 -17.29
C SER A 285 -55.24 10.33 -18.64
N ILE A 286 -54.39 9.58 -19.36
CA ILE A 286 -54.76 8.94 -20.63
C ILE A 286 -55.80 7.84 -20.38
N VAL A 287 -55.60 6.97 -19.39
CA VAL A 287 -56.54 5.88 -19.09
C VAL A 287 -57.91 6.42 -18.63
N LEU A 288 -57.96 7.48 -17.83
CA LEU A 288 -59.22 8.14 -17.43
C LEU A 288 -59.97 8.77 -18.61
N ALA A 289 -59.27 9.28 -19.62
CA ALA A 289 -59.88 9.86 -20.82
C ALA A 289 -60.46 8.80 -21.79
N PHE A 290 -60.10 7.53 -21.65
CA PHE A 290 -60.63 6.42 -22.45
C PHE A 290 -61.73 5.61 -21.75
N ILE A 291 -61.99 5.87 -20.46
CA ILE A 291 -62.99 5.14 -19.64
C ILE A 291 -64.25 5.99 -19.37
N LEU A 292 -64.23 7.30 -19.66
CA LEU A 292 -65.38 8.21 -19.65
C LEU A 292 -65.92 8.42 -21.08
#